data_AF-A0A8T5AK96-F1
#
_entry.id   AF-A0A8T5AK96-F1
#
_cell.length_a   1.000
_cell.length_b   1.000
_cell.length_c   1.000
_cell.angle_alpha   90.00
_cell.angle_beta   90.00
_cell.angle_gamma   90.00
#
_symmetry.space_group_name_H-M   'P 1'
#
loop_
_entity.id
_entity.type
_entity.pdbx_description
1 polymer ?
#
loop_
_entity_poly.entity_id
_entity_poly.type
_entity_poly.pdbx_seq_one_letter_code
_entity_poly.pdbx_strand_id
1 'polypeptide(L)' 'MVTEIITKLSIAKREGKKVTYRSPRIYLPTRLTDDSSFPFKEGEKLKVRISGRKLIVERYVKKASRAKADYKKLEKK' A
#
# COMPACT_ATOMS: atom_id res chain seq x y z
N MET A 1 13.88 -18.31 1.21
CA MET A 1 12.70 -17.90 0.44
C MET A 1 11.45 -18.41 1.13
N VAL A 2 10.79 -17.53 1.88
CA VAL A 2 9.47 -17.76 2.46
C VAL A 2 8.42 -17.40 1.42
N THR A 3 7.58 -18.37 1.03
CA THR A 3 6.55 -18.17 -0.01
C THR A 3 5.18 -17.81 0.57
N GLU A 4 4.87 -18.26 1.79
CA GLU A 4 3.59 -18.03 2.46
C GLU A 4 3.77 -17.93 3.98
N ILE A 5 2.91 -17.14 4.63
CA ILE A 5 2.78 -17.13 6.09
C ILE A 5 1.33 -16.84 6.49
N ILE A 6 0.87 -17.49 7.55
CA ILE A 6 -0.44 -17.20 8.15
C ILE A 6 -0.26 -16.10 9.19
N THR A 7 -1.09 -15.06 9.11
CA THR A 7 -1.07 -13.93 10.05
C THR A 7 -2.48 -13.47 10.38
N LYS A 8 -2.60 -12.58 11.38
CA LYS A 8 -3.87 -12.05 11.88
C LYS A 8 -4.10 -10.62 11.39
N LEU A 9 -5.35 -10.33 11.03
CA LEU A 9 -5.83 -8.96 10.91
C LEU A 9 -6.08 -8.42 12.32
N SER A 10 -5.36 -7.36 12.67
CA SER A 10 -5.55 -6.63 13.92
C SER A 10 -6.32 -5.34 13.67
N ILE A 11 -7.06 -4.87 14.66
CA ILE A 11 -7.77 -3.58 14.58
C ILE A 11 -7.31 -2.74 15.75
N ALA A 12 -6.39 -1.81 15.48
CA ALA A 12 -6.04 -0.80 16.46
C ALA A 12 -7.22 0.15 16.63
N LYS A 13 -7.68 0.34 17.87
CA LYS A 13 -8.74 1.28 18.21
C LYS A 13 -8.12 2.42 19.01
N ARG A 14 -8.46 3.65 18.67
CA ARG A 14 -8.16 4.83 19.48
C ARG A 14 -9.47 5.52 19.80
N GLU A 15 -9.82 5.51 21.07
CA GLU A 15 -11.00 6.22 21.57
C GLU A 15 -10.69 7.71 21.60
N GLY A 16 -11.51 8.49 20.91
CA GLY A 16 -11.54 9.94 21.02
C GLY A 16 -12.82 10.37 21.74
N LYS A 17 -12.84 11.60 22.25
CA LYS A 17 -13.98 12.16 23.00
C LYS A 17 -15.34 12.12 22.27
N LYS A 18 -15.34 12.09 20.93
CA LYS A 18 -16.55 12.04 20.08
C LYS A 18 -16.57 10.93 19.04
N VAL A 19 -15.40 10.42 18.63
CA VAL A 19 -15.26 9.43 17.55
C VAL A 19 -14.21 8.40 17.94
N THR A 20 -14.52 7.12 17.73
CA THR A 20 -13.55 6.04 17.84
C THR A 20 -12.89 5.81 16.49
N TYR A 21 -11.58 6.05 16.42
CA TYR A 21 -10.80 5.76 15.22
C TYR A 21 -10.42 4.28 15.20
N ARG A 22 -10.68 3.60 14.08
CA ARG A 22 -10.29 2.20 13.86
C ARG A 22 -9.27 2.15 12.73
N SER A 23 -8.15 1.48 12.98
CA SER A 23 -7.07 1.26 12.02
C SER A 23 -6.85 -0.25 11.88
N PRO A 24 -7.45 -0.89 10.86
CA PRO A 24 -7.14 -2.27 10.51
C PRO A 24 -5.69 -2.38 10.04
N ARG A 25 -4.96 -3.37 10.56
CA ARG A 25 -3.54 -3.60 10.27
C ARG A 25 -3.30 -5.09 10.07
N ILE A 26 -2.61 -5.43 8.99
CA ILE A 26 -2.07 -6.78 8.77
C ILE A 26 -0.65 -6.78 9.32
N TYR A 27 -0.38 -7.63 10.30
CA TYR A 27 0.97 -7.79 10.80
C TYR A 27 1.75 -8.73 9.88
N LEU A 28 2.91 -8.31 9.39
CA LEU A 28 3.81 -9.17 8.62
C LEU A 28 4.95 -9.60 9.55
N PRO A 29 5.13 -10.90 9.82
CA PRO A 29 6.21 -11.37 10.69
C PRO A 29 7.58 -11.10 10.10
N THR A 30 8.58 -10.87 10.97
CA THR A 30 9.97 -10.60 10.57
C THR A 30 10.55 -11.71 9.68
N ARG A 31 10.21 -12.96 9.95
CA ARG A 31 10.57 -14.10 9.09
C ARG A 31 10.14 -13.95 7.62
N LEU A 32 9.05 -13.23 7.35
CA LEU A 32 8.62 -12.89 6.00
C LEU A 32 9.33 -11.63 5.48
N THR A 33 9.44 -10.59 6.30
CA THR A 33 9.94 -9.28 5.86
C THR A 33 11.45 -9.20 5.70
N ASP A 34 12.20 -10.02 6.44
CA ASP A 34 13.66 -10.07 6.41
C ASP A 34 14.18 -11.01 5.30
N ASP A 35 13.29 -11.76 4.63
CA ASP A 35 13.65 -12.56 3.47
C ASP A 35 14.09 -11.66 2.32
N SER A 36 15.20 -11.99 1.67
CA SER A 36 15.76 -11.19 0.56
C SER A 36 14.81 -11.01 -0.62
N SER A 37 13.82 -11.90 -0.76
CA SER A 37 12.78 -11.81 -1.80
C SER A 37 11.58 -10.95 -1.40
N PHE A 38 11.54 -10.42 -0.17
CA PHE A 38 10.46 -9.54 0.26
C PHE A 38 10.41 -8.26 -0.59
N PRO A 39 9.28 -7.95 -1.23
CA PRO A 39 9.27 -7.01 -2.35
C PRO A 39 9.20 -5.54 -1.93
N PHE A 40 9.18 -5.22 -0.63
CA PHE A 40 8.97 -3.85 -0.12
C PHE A 40 10.03 -3.45 0.90
N LYS A 41 10.25 -2.14 1.05
CA LYS A 41 11.09 -1.55 2.10
C LYS A 41 10.26 -0.67 3.03
N GLU A 42 10.77 -0.46 4.23
CA GLU A 42 10.19 0.48 5.19
C GLU A 42 10.06 1.88 4.57
N GLY A 43 8.92 2.55 4.82
CA GLY A 43 8.65 3.90 4.30
C GLY A 43 8.24 3.98 2.82
N GLU A 44 8.29 2.88 2.06
CA GLU A 44 7.84 2.89 0.67
C GLU A 44 6.33 3.12 0.56
N LYS A 45 5.92 3.92 -0.43
CA LYS A 45 4.51 4.07 -0.78
C LYS A 45 4.03 2.82 -1.50
N LEU A 46 2.96 2.23 -0.99
CA LEU A 46 2.34 1.04 -1.56
C LEU A 46 0.95 1.38 -2.11
N LYS A 47 0.59 0.71 -3.20
CA LYS A 47 -0.75 0.69 -3.75
C LYS A 47 -1.43 -0.57 -3.23
N VAL A 48 -2.55 -0.40 -2.55
CA VAL A 48 -3.35 -1.51 -2.04
C VAL A 48 -4.69 -1.51 -2.77
N ARG A 49 -5.07 -2.66 -3.33
CA ARG A 49 -6.34 -2.81 -4.06
C ARG A 49 -7.00 -4.14 -3.77
N ILE A 50 -8.31 -4.19 -3.95
CA ILE A 50 -9.09 -5.43 -3.91
C ILE A 50 -9.23 -5.94 -5.34
N SER A 51 -8.99 -7.24 -5.55
CA SER A 51 -9.24 -7.92 -6.81
C SER A 51 -9.91 -9.26 -6.54
N GLY A 52 -11.20 -9.34 -6.86
CA GLY A 52 -12.04 -10.47 -6.46
C GLY A 52 -12.04 -10.65 -4.94
N ARG A 53 -11.59 -11.82 -4.47
CA ARG A 53 -11.49 -12.16 -3.04
C ARG A 53 -10.09 -11.94 -2.44
N LYS A 54 -9.20 -11.25 -3.15
CA LYS A 54 -7.80 -11.05 -2.74
C LYS A 54 -7.53 -9.56 -2.46
N LEU A 55 -6.75 -9.30 -1.42
CA LEU A 55 -6.10 -8.02 -1.21
C LEU A 55 -4.72 -8.08 -1.89
N ILE A 56 -4.48 -7.19 -2.85
CA ILE A 56 -3.21 -7.13 -3.58
C ILE A 56 -2.47 -5.87 -3.13
N VAL A 57 -1.21 -6.04 -2.75
CA VAL A 57 -0.28 -4.96 -2.37
C VAL A 57 0.80 -4.88 -3.43
N GLU A 58 0.99 -3.70 -4.01
CA GLU A 58 1.94 -3.44 -5.10
C GLU A 58 2.75 -2.18 -4.78
N ARG A 59 3.94 -2.04 -5.37
CA ARG A 59 4.71 -0.78 -5.29
C ARG A 59 3.89 0.35 -5.93
N TYR A 60 3.78 1.49 -5.26
CA TYR A 60 3.12 2.65 -5.84
C TYR A 60 4.05 3.32 -6.86
N VAL A 61 3.76 3.14 -8.16
CA VAL A 61 4.43 3.87 -9.24
C VAL A 61 3.60 5.11 -9.55
N LYS A 62 4.16 6.29 -9.29
CA LYS A 62 3.54 7.56 -9.66
C LYS A 62 3.52 7.63 -11.19
N LYS A 63 2.36 7.44 -11.83
CA LYS A 63 2.23 7.67 -13.28
C LYS A 63 2.70 9.11 -13.56
N ALA A 64 3.68 9.26 -14.45
CA ALA A 64 4.16 10.57 -14.90
C ALA A 64 3.06 11.28 -15.70
N SER A 65 2.10 11.87 -15.02
CA SER A 65 0.98 12.60 -15.64
C SER A 65 1.35 14.04 -16.02
N ARG A 66 2.63 14.35 -16.26
CA ARG A 66 3.06 15.70 -16.67
C ARG A 66 3.14 15.90 -18.18
N ALA A 67 3.44 14.86 -18.98
CA ALA A 67 3.62 15.01 -20.42
C ALA A 67 2.34 15.41 -21.20
N LYS A 68 1.14 15.09 -20.71
CA LYS A 68 -0.14 15.45 -21.39
C LYS A 68 -0.66 16.84 -21.05
N ALA A 69 -0.24 17.43 -19.94
CA ALA A 69 -0.67 18.78 -19.55
C ALA A 69 0.10 19.86 -20.31
N ASP A 70 1.38 19.60 -20.60
CA ASP A 70 2.24 20.54 -21.33
C ASP A 70 1.91 20.57 -22.84
N TYR A 71 1.55 19.43 -23.44
CA TYR A 71 1.15 19.37 -24.87
C TYR A 71 -0.12 20.17 -25.18
N LYS A 72 -1.11 20.16 -24.28
CA LYS A 72 -2.40 20.88 -24.46
C LYS A 72 -2.28 22.41 -24.35
N LYS A 73 -1.14 22.92 -23.85
CA LYS A 73 -0.81 24.36 -23.83
C LYS A 73 -0.15 24.85 -25.13
N LEU A 74 0.49 23.95 -25.88
CA LEU A 74 1.14 24.27 -27.16
C LEU A 74 0.13 24.35 -28.32
N GLU A 75 -0.96 23.57 -28.28
CA GLU A 75 -2.04 23.62 -29.30
C GLU A 75 -3.02 24.79 -29.13
N LYS A 76 -2.82 25.65 -28.13
CA LYS A 76 -3.66 26.83 -27.85
C LYS A 76 -2.91 28.17 -28.02
N LYS A 77 -1.72 28.14 -28.62
CA LYS A 77 -0.99 29.33 -29.07
C LYS A 77 -0.92 29.34 -30.58
#